data_AF-A0A0N5D3B3-F1
#
_entry.id   AF-A0A0N5D3B3-F1
#
_cell.length_a   1.000
_cell.length_b   1.000
_cell.length_c   1.000
_cell.angle_alpha   90.00
_cell.angle_beta   90.00
_cell.angle_gamma   90.00
#
_symmetry.space_group_name_H-M   'P 1'
#
loop_
_entity.id
_entity.type
_entity.pdbx_description
1 polymer ?
#
loop_
_entity_poly.entity_id
_entity_poly.type
_entity_poly.pdbx_seq_one_letter_code
_entity_poly.pdbx_strand_id
1 'polypeptide(L)'
;MKKKGADFMLVMEFSDVIERSRVNNVFLRKGPRQPQLGSLALIGHHMIFSPAPTSVDSTDGKKHNDELWLLHRAVDRVTVEQISKDGASRAGRLILKCKNFMICIFDMEDLDDCTAVARSIEKLSSLSKLYYKVIKRNIQRNYPFYYRCPFTVLDDGWTAFETEQEYAKLTLRCKDGWRISSVNKGFQVCSSYPEMVIVPKGIGDDYLRISATFRDGGRFPVLSFYHKETKSCLIRCGQPLIGPVNRRCKEDETILKSLLSSTSKGVIVDTRTRALAQSAKSRGVHHDSNYKLNFLFFVDVLLLYNSNVSSLIMIL
;
A
#
# COMPACT_ATOMS: atom_id res chain seq x y z
N MET A 1 -19.63 -9.96 31.15
CA MET A 1 -18.46 -10.84 30.82
C MET A 1 -17.70 -10.50 29.53
N LYS A 2 -18.17 -9.63 28.62
CA LYS A 2 -17.45 -9.28 27.36
C LYS A 2 -16.30 -8.26 27.48
N LYS A 3 -16.12 -7.58 28.62
CA LYS A 3 -15.07 -6.54 28.80
C LYS A 3 -13.66 -7.11 29.10
N LYS A 4 -13.55 -8.32 29.67
CA LYS A 4 -12.24 -8.89 30.05
C LYS A 4 -11.37 -9.35 28.87
N GLY A 5 -11.97 -9.66 27.71
CA GLY A 5 -11.23 -10.13 26.53
C GLY A 5 -10.52 -9.03 25.73
N ALA A 6 -11.01 -7.78 25.82
CA ALA A 6 -10.42 -6.65 25.10
C ALA A 6 -9.18 -6.08 25.83
N ASP A 7 -9.21 -6.03 27.16
CA ASP A 7 -8.07 -5.58 27.98
C ASP A 7 -6.91 -6.58 27.97
N PHE A 8 -7.17 -7.88 27.88
CA PHE A 8 -6.10 -8.89 27.76
C PHE A 8 -5.28 -8.74 26.47
N MET A 9 -5.92 -8.28 25.39
CA MET A 9 -5.24 -8.07 24.10
C MET A 9 -4.38 -6.79 24.09
N LEU A 10 -4.62 -5.87 25.02
CA LEU A 10 -3.87 -4.62 25.16
C LEU A 10 -2.51 -4.81 25.82
N VAL A 11 -2.33 -5.85 26.64
CA VAL A 11 -1.09 -6.12 27.40
C VAL A 11 -0.17 -7.15 26.73
N MET A 12 -0.67 -7.92 25.76
CA MET A 12 0.07 -9.02 25.15
C MET A 12 1.37 -8.54 24.45
N GLU A 13 2.51 -9.00 24.93
CA GLU A 13 3.83 -8.79 24.33
C GLU A 13 4.07 -9.77 23.17
N PHE A 14 5.04 -9.50 22.30
CA PHE A 14 5.35 -10.43 21.19
C PHE A 14 5.76 -11.82 21.69
N SER A 15 6.44 -11.88 22.84
CA SER A 15 6.80 -13.09 23.57
C SER A 15 5.59 -13.95 23.92
N ASP A 16 4.48 -13.34 24.33
CA ASP A 16 3.26 -14.06 24.74
C ASP A 16 2.56 -14.77 23.57
N VAL A 17 2.82 -14.32 22.34
CA VAL A 17 2.26 -14.89 21.11
C VAL A 17 3.10 -16.08 20.60
N ILE A 18 4.38 -16.12 20.96
CA ILE A 18 5.33 -17.12 20.49
C ILE A 18 5.21 -18.38 21.35
N GLU A 19 4.52 -19.38 20.82
CA GLU A 19 4.34 -20.68 21.49
C GLU A 19 5.65 -21.48 21.53
N ARG A 20 6.48 -21.34 20.50
CA ARG A 20 7.78 -22.00 20.39
C ARG A 20 8.81 -21.02 19.82
N SER A 21 9.77 -20.63 20.66
CA SER A 21 10.77 -19.59 20.31
C SER A 21 11.95 -20.14 19.51
N ARG A 22 12.29 -21.42 19.68
CA ARG A 22 13.40 -22.06 18.96
C ARG A 22 13.10 -23.52 18.66
N VAL A 23 13.44 -23.95 17.46
CA VAL A 23 13.40 -25.35 17.01
C VAL A 23 14.74 -25.66 16.34
N ASN A 24 15.40 -26.73 16.78
CA ASN A 24 16.66 -27.20 16.20
C ASN A 24 16.38 -28.31 15.18
N ASN A 25 17.40 -28.71 14.42
CA ASN A 25 17.31 -29.79 13.41
C ASN A 25 16.21 -29.56 12.37
N VAL A 26 16.08 -28.32 11.90
CA VAL A 26 15.10 -27.94 10.88
C VAL A 26 15.77 -27.95 9.52
N PHE A 27 15.15 -28.57 8.52
CA PHE A 27 15.63 -28.52 7.14
C PHE A 27 14.91 -27.42 6.36
N LEU A 28 15.63 -26.37 5.96
CA LEU A 28 15.13 -25.32 5.07
C LEU A 28 15.31 -25.74 3.60
N ARG A 29 14.22 -25.68 2.83
CA ARG A 29 14.23 -25.73 1.36
C ARG A 29 13.74 -24.38 0.83
N LYS A 30 14.60 -23.70 0.07
CA LYS A 30 14.31 -22.38 -0.51
C LYS A 30 14.63 -22.39 -2.01
N GLY A 31 13.58 -22.29 -2.84
CA GLY A 31 13.73 -22.31 -4.30
C GLY A 31 14.49 -23.56 -4.78
N PRO A 32 15.40 -23.44 -5.76
CA PRO A 32 16.14 -24.58 -6.31
C PRO A 32 17.36 -25.01 -5.47
N ARG A 33 17.59 -24.41 -4.30
CA ARG A 33 18.76 -24.72 -3.46
C ARG A 33 18.59 -26.05 -2.76
N GLN A 34 19.73 -26.72 -2.49
CA GLN A 34 19.75 -27.94 -1.69
C GLN A 34 19.21 -27.67 -0.27
N PRO A 35 18.54 -28.66 0.36
CA PRO A 35 18.05 -28.53 1.73
C PRO A 35 19.20 -28.22 2.69
N GLN A 36 19.02 -27.21 3.54
CA GLN A 36 20.00 -26.81 4.55
C GLN A 36 19.49 -27.20 5.93
N LEU A 37 20.29 -27.97 6.68
CA LEU A 37 20.03 -28.24 8.09
C LEU A 37 20.40 -27.01 8.92
N GLY A 38 19.59 -26.66 9.91
CA GLY A 38 19.86 -25.54 10.80
C GLY A 38 18.91 -25.46 11.97
N SER A 39 18.88 -24.28 12.59
CA SER A 39 17.95 -23.96 13.67
C SER A 39 17.07 -22.77 13.29
N LEU A 40 15.81 -22.84 13.68
CA LEU A 40 14.81 -21.80 13.49
C LEU A 40 14.56 -21.10 14.82
N ALA A 41 14.58 -19.77 14.82
CA ALA A 41 14.27 -18.93 15.97
C ALA A 41 13.20 -17.89 15.61
N LEU A 42 12.23 -17.70 16.50
CA LEU A 42 11.21 -16.67 16.40
C LEU A 42 11.49 -15.62 17.47
N ILE A 43 11.70 -14.38 17.03
CA ILE A 43 11.94 -13.23 17.89
C ILE A 43 11.02 -12.09 17.46
N GLY A 44 10.57 -11.24 18.39
CA GLY A 44 9.77 -10.02 18.13
C GLY A 44 9.10 -9.93 16.75
N HIS A 45 9.77 -9.30 15.79
CA HIS A 45 9.31 -9.11 14.41
C HIS A 45 9.86 -10.08 13.35
N HIS A 46 10.84 -10.91 13.70
CA HIS A 46 11.58 -11.74 12.77
C HIS A 46 11.51 -13.22 13.10
N MET A 47 11.52 -14.02 12.05
CA MET A 47 11.92 -15.41 12.05
C MET A 47 13.33 -15.47 11.49
N ILE A 48 14.24 -16.11 12.21
CA ILE A 48 15.64 -16.28 11.81
C ILE A 48 15.89 -17.78 11.63
N PHE A 49 16.41 -18.17 10.47
CA PHE A 49 16.97 -19.50 10.27
C PHE A 49 18.48 -19.39 10.16
N SER A 50 19.19 -20.10 11.03
CA SER A 50 20.64 -20.15 11.08
C SER A 50 21.12 -21.54 10.65
N PRO A 51 21.83 -21.68 9.52
CA PRO A 51 22.36 -22.96 9.05
C PRO A 51 23.34 -23.59 10.05
N ALA A 52 23.31 -24.92 10.17
CA ALA A 52 24.31 -25.66 10.94
C ALA A 52 25.69 -25.51 10.28
N PRO A 53 26.78 -25.42 11.07
CA PRO A 53 28.13 -25.35 10.51
C PRO A 53 28.44 -26.62 9.71
N THR A 54 28.69 -26.49 8.42
CA THR A 54 29.19 -27.59 7.60
C THR A 54 30.62 -27.90 7.99
N SER A 55 30.92 -29.15 8.33
CA SER A 55 32.23 -29.67 8.78
C SER A 55 33.30 -29.73 7.67
N VAL A 56 33.16 -28.95 6.60
CA VAL A 56 34.13 -28.93 5.50
C VAL A 56 34.98 -27.67 5.63
N ASP A 57 36.19 -27.88 6.14
CA ASP A 57 37.26 -26.89 6.21
C ASP A 57 37.45 -26.19 4.87
N SER A 58 37.20 -24.89 4.84
CA SER A 58 37.67 -24.01 3.78
C SER A 58 38.46 -22.89 4.45
N THR A 59 39.76 -22.91 4.18
CA THR A 59 40.84 -22.11 4.75
C THR A 59 40.84 -20.65 4.29
N ASP A 60 39.68 -20.00 4.21
CA ASP A 60 39.61 -18.56 3.88
C ASP A 60 38.57 -17.84 4.75
N GLY A 61 39.04 -16.81 5.47
CA GLY A 61 38.40 -16.18 6.63
C GLY A 61 37.15 -15.32 6.37
N LYS A 62 36.21 -15.75 5.53
CA LYS A 62 34.86 -15.16 5.43
C LYS A 62 33.79 -16.24 5.27
N LYS A 63 33.41 -16.88 6.38
CA LYS A 63 32.23 -17.76 6.46
C LYS A 63 30.95 -16.92 6.27
N HIS A 64 30.44 -16.86 5.05
CA HIS A 64 29.06 -16.42 4.80
C HIS A 64 28.12 -17.62 5.07
N ASN A 65 27.90 -17.95 6.35
CA ASN A 65 26.71 -18.73 6.72
C ASN A 65 25.52 -17.78 6.57
N ASP A 66 24.92 -17.75 5.39
CA ASP A 66 23.79 -16.85 5.07
C ASP A 66 22.57 -17.20 5.94
N GLU A 67 22.48 -16.58 7.10
CA GLU A 67 21.27 -16.60 7.92
C GLU A 67 20.10 -16.04 7.11
N LEU A 68 18.95 -16.73 7.19
CA LEU A 68 17.72 -16.22 6.61
C LEU A 68 16.95 -15.43 7.65
N TRP A 69 16.88 -14.12 7.46
CA TRP A 69 16.05 -13.21 8.23
C TRP A 69 14.75 -12.94 7.48
N LEU A 70 13.62 -13.27 8.10
CA LEU A 70 12.29 -13.07 7.52
C LEU A 70 11.39 -12.31 8.50
N LEU A 71 10.88 -11.15 8.09
CA LEU A 71 9.85 -10.45 8.86
C LEU A 71 8.56 -11.26 8.87
N HIS A 72 7.91 -11.41 10.03
CA HIS A 72 6.60 -12.09 10.13
C HIS A 72 5.57 -11.45 9.18
N ARG A 73 5.61 -10.13 9.03
CA ARG A 73 4.71 -9.37 8.13
C ARG A 73 4.98 -9.63 6.64
N ALA A 74 6.14 -10.15 6.28
CA ALA A 74 6.47 -10.54 4.91
C ALA A 74 5.80 -11.87 4.50
N VAL A 75 5.36 -12.67 5.47
CA VAL A 75 4.58 -13.88 5.24
C VAL A 75 3.16 -13.49 4.84
N ASP A 76 2.69 -14.05 3.73
CA ASP A 76 1.31 -13.88 3.25
C ASP A 76 0.43 -15.05 3.71
N ARG A 77 0.96 -16.28 3.61
CA ARG A 77 0.25 -17.50 3.97
C ARG A 77 1.17 -18.51 4.65
N VAL A 78 0.64 -19.14 5.69
CA VAL A 78 1.25 -20.25 6.43
C VAL A 78 0.45 -21.52 6.12
N THR A 79 1.13 -22.63 5.83
CA THR A 79 0.53 -23.96 5.69
C THR A 79 1.35 -24.96 6.48
N VAL A 80 0.68 -25.94 7.10
CA VAL A 80 1.32 -27.09 7.75
C VAL A 80 0.86 -28.37 7.07
N GLU A 81 1.79 -29.24 6.74
CA GLU A 81 1.56 -30.56 6.17
C GLU A 81 2.25 -31.62 7.04
N GLN A 82 1.65 -32.80 7.18
CA GLN A 82 2.29 -33.93 7.87
C GLN A 82 3.06 -34.77 6.85
N ILE A 83 4.33 -35.07 7.13
CA ILE A 83 5.25 -35.72 6.17
C ILE A 83 4.98 -37.24 6.05
N SER A 84 4.52 -37.92 7.11
CA SER A 84 4.15 -39.33 7.08
C SER A 84 2.72 -39.56 7.59
N LYS A 85 1.93 -40.38 6.87
CA LYS A 85 0.58 -40.81 7.30
C LYS A 85 0.58 -42.17 8.01
N ASP A 86 1.66 -42.93 7.90
CA ASP A 86 1.79 -44.29 8.43
C ASP A 86 2.76 -44.34 9.62
N GLY A 87 2.22 -44.06 10.82
CA GLY A 87 2.45 -44.89 12.00
C GLY A 87 3.62 -44.64 12.97
N ALA A 88 4.68 -43.89 12.67
CA ALA A 88 5.79 -43.75 13.64
C ALA A 88 6.46 -42.37 13.75
N SER A 89 6.58 -41.61 12.65
CA SER A 89 7.24 -40.31 12.66
C SER A 89 6.21 -39.19 12.46
N ARG A 90 5.91 -38.46 13.54
CA ARG A 90 5.03 -37.28 13.52
C ARG A 90 5.81 -36.05 13.00
N ALA A 91 6.44 -36.15 11.84
CA ALA A 91 7.18 -35.03 11.25
C ALA A 91 6.25 -34.03 10.55
N GLY A 92 6.53 -32.74 10.75
CA GLY A 92 5.75 -31.64 10.21
C GLY A 92 6.52 -30.85 9.16
N ARG A 93 5.82 -30.39 8.13
CA ARG A 93 6.32 -29.51 7.08
C ARG A 93 5.60 -28.17 7.17
N LEU A 94 6.35 -27.13 7.48
CA LEU A 94 5.89 -25.74 7.50
C LEU A 94 6.21 -25.07 6.16
N ILE A 95 5.18 -24.56 5.48
CA ILE A 95 5.33 -23.85 4.20
C ILE A 95 4.93 -22.40 4.40
N LEU A 96 5.87 -21.49 4.17
CA LEU A 96 5.68 -20.05 4.22
C LEU A 96 5.69 -19.48 2.82
N LYS A 97 4.55 -18.93 2.38
CA LYS A 97 4.45 -18.16 1.14
C LYS A 97 4.59 -16.69 1.47
N CYS A 98 5.61 -16.04 0.93
CA CYS A 98 5.93 -14.65 1.21
C CYS A 98 5.34 -13.71 0.15
N LYS A 99 5.14 -12.44 0.51
CA LYS A 99 4.60 -11.39 -0.37
C LYS A 99 5.52 -11.04 -1.55
N ASN A 100 6.79 -11.40 -1.47
CA ASN A 100 7.76 -11.28 -2.56
C ASN A 100 7.86 -12.56 -3.41
N PHE A 101 6.84 -13.42 -3.37
CA PHE A 101 6.73 -14.70 -4.09
C PHE A 101 7.78 -15.76 -3.69
N MET A 102 8.60 -15.52 -2.67
CA MET A 102 9.46 -16.55 -2.11
C MET A 102 8.62 -17.59 -1.35
N ILE A 103 8.92 -18.86 -1.57
CA ILE A 103 8.37 -19.99 -0.81
C ILE A 103 9.50 -20.60 0.01
N CYS A 104 9.34 -20.59 1.32
CA CYS A 104 10.27 -21.23 2.26
C CYS A 104 9.57 -22.44 2.88
N ILE A 105 10.19 -23.61 2.76
CA ILE A 105 9.68 -24.86 3.31
C ILE A 105 10.62 -25.31 4.42
N PHE A 106 10.08 -25.61 5.60
CA PHE A 106 10.82 -26.08 6.75
C PHE A 106 10.29 -27.46 7.14
N ASP A 107 11.12 -28.49 7.02
CA ASP A 107 10.81 -29.83 7.51
C ASP A 107 11.32 -29.95 8.96
N MET A 108 10.45 -30.38 9.88
CA MET A 108 10.71 -30.55 11.32
C MET A 108 10.36 -31.96 11.76
N GLU A 109 11.10 -32.50 12.72
CA GLU A 109 10.89 -33.86 13.24
C GLU A 109 9.59 -33.99 14.06
N ASP A 110 9.16 -32.90 14.73
CA ASP A 110 7.97 -32.86 15.57
C ASP A 110 6.88 -31.95 14.98
N LEU A 111 5.71 -32.54 14.72
CA LEU A 111 4.51 -31.90 14.20
C LEU A 111 3.93 -30.90 15.20
N ASP A 112 4.04 -31.15 16.50
CA ASP A 112 3.52 -30.25 17.52
C ASP A 112 4.34 -28.95 17.54
N ASP A 113 5.66 -29.04 17.46
CA ASP A 113 6.56 -27.89 17.27
C ASP A 113 6.28 -27.16 15.96
N CYS A 114 6.12 -27.89 14.85
CA CYS A 114 5.78 -27.30 13.56
C CYS A 114 4.46 -26.51 13.61
N THR A 115 3.45 -27.08 14.26
CA THR A 115 2.14 -26.45 14.41
C THR A 115 2.20 -25.24 15.34
N ALA A 116 2.96 -25.31 16.43
CA ALA A 116 3.17 -24.18 17.35
C ALA A 116 3.89 -23.01 16.67
N VAL A 117 4.93 -23.28 15.88
CA VAL A 117 5.62 -22.27 15.06
C VAL A 117 4.66 -21.67 14.04
N ALA A 118 3.87 -22.50 13.34
CA ALA A 118 2.90 -22.03 12.35
C ALA A 118 1.87 -21.07 12.96
N ARG A 119 1.26 -21.44 14.10
CA ARG A 119 0.32 -20.58 14.84
C ARG A 119 0.97 -19.27 15.27
N SER A 120 2.21 -19.33 15.75
CA SER A 120 2.97 -18.13 16.15
C SER A 120 3.16 -17.18 14.96
N ILE A 121 3.63 -17.68 13.81
CA ILE A 121 3.84 -16.88 12.59
C ILE A 121 2.51 -16.36 12.04
N GLU A 122 1.45 -17.17 12.04
CA GLU A 122 0.14 -16.76 11.56
C GLU A 122 -0.44 -15.63 12.43
N LYS A 123 -0.35 -15.73 13.75
CA LYS A 123 -0.72 -14.65 14.67
C LYS A 123 0.14 -13.40 14.42
N LEU A 124 1.48 -13.53 14.40
CA LEU A 124 2.42 -12.41 14.24
C LEU A 124 2.32 -11.71 12.87
N SER A 125 2.09 -12.46 11.78
CA SER A 125 1.90 -11.92 10.42
C SER A 125 0.56 -11.20 10.26
N SER A 126 -0.48 -11.70 10.95
CA SER A 126 -1.83 -11.14 10.94
C SER A 126 -2.08 -10.07 12.00
N LEU A 127 -1.13 -9.82 12.93
CA LEU A 127 -1.25 -8.77 13.94
C LEU A 127 -1.65 -7.43 13.30
N SER A 128 -1.09 -7.08 12.14
CA SER A 128 -1.50 -5.86 11.42
C SER A 128 -2.98 -5.82 10.98
N LYS A 129 -3.58 -6.97 10.66
CA LYS A 129 -4.97 -7.11 10.17
C LYS A 129 -5.99 -7.13 11.30
N LEU A 130 -5.71 -7.85 12.39
CA LEU A 130 -6.60 -7.91 13.57
C LEU A 130 -6.62 -6.55 14.31
N TYR A 131 -5.50 -5.83 14.26
CA TYR A 131 -5.29 -4.58 14.96
C TYR A 131 -6.07 -3.40 14.35
N TYR A 132 -6.20 -3.35 13.02
CA TYR A 132 -6.95 -2.31 12.32
C TYR A 132 -8.45 -2.27 12.68
N LYS A 133 -9.04 -3.43 13.05
CA LYS A 133 -10.48 -3.54 13.35
C LYS A 133 -10.82 -3.18 14.81
N VAL A 134 -9.86 -3.24 15.73
CA VAL A 134 -10.14 -3.10 17.17
C VAL A 134 -9.59 -1.79 17.75
N ILE A 135 -8.43 -1.26 17.33
CA ILE A 135 -7.88 -0.06 17.98
C ILE A 135 -7.05 0.79 17.02
N LYS A 136 -7.38 2.09 16.91
CA LYS A 136 -6.61 3.14 16.23
C LYS A 136 -5.24 3.45 16.91
N ARG A 137 -4.72 2.64 17.86
CA ARG A 137 -3.64 3.04 18.83
C ARG A 137 -2.29 2.28 18.81
N ASN A 138 -2.09 1.12 18.17
CA ASN A 138 -0.79 0.38 18.12
C ASN A 138 -0.21 0.28 16.70
N ILE A 139 -0.26 1.35 15.92
CA ILE A 139 0.68 1.47 14.80
C ILE A 139 2.14 1.39 15.34
N GLN A 140 2.34 1.87 16.58
CA GLN A 140 3.57 1.79 17.38
C GLN A 140 4.11 0.38 17.60
N ARG A 141 3.33 -0.69 17.36
CA ARG A 141 3.79 -2.08 17.44
C ARG A 141 4.34 -2.63 16.12
N ASN A 142 4.54 -1.80 15.09
CA ASN A 142 5.18 -2.26 13.87
C ASN A 142 6.70 -2.14 13.98
N TYR A 143 7.42 -3.02 13.29
CA TYR A 143 8.88 -3.06 13.27
C TYR A 143 9.56 -1.69 13.05
N PRO A 144 9.08 -0.78 12.17
CA PRO A 144 9.71 0.53 12.00
C PRO A 144 9.84 1.37 13.28
N PHE A 145 8.98 1.17 14.29
CA PHE A 145 9.07 1.88 15.58
C PHE A 145 10.07 1.27 16.55
N TYR A 146 10.52 0.02 16.31
CA TYR A 146 11.55 -0.67 17.08
C TYR A 146 12.88 -0.74 16.34
N TYR A 147 12.90 -0.36 15.06
CA TYR A 147 14.10 -0.40 14.26
C TYR A 147 15.14 0.56 14.83
N ARG A 148 16.30 0.00 15.17
CA ARG A 148 17.49 0.78 15.56
C ARG A 148 18.46 0.76 14.40
N CYS A 149 18.71 1.93 13.83
CA CYS A 149 19.64 2.07 12.72
C CYS A 149 21.05 1.70 13.17
N PRO A 150 21.70 0.67 12.59
CA PRO A 150 23.03 0.23 13.01
C PRO A 150 24.15 1.12 12.44
N PHE A 151 23.81 2.11 11.62
CA PHE A 151 24.73 3.05 11.00
C PHE A 151 24.29 4.50 11.25
N THR A 152 25.23 5.43 11.09
CA THR A 152 24.96 6.86 11.16
C THR A 152 24.14 7.29 9.96
N VAL A 153 22.97 7.88 10.20
CA VAL A 153 22.13 8.47 9.16
C VAL A 153 22.78 9.77 8.69
N LEU A 154 23.19 9.82 7.42
CA LEU A 154 23.84 11.00 6.84
C LEU A 154 22.84 12.08 6.44
N ASP A 155 21.68 11.66 5.88
CA ASP A 155 20.63 12.55 5.40
C ASP A 155 19.28 12.16 6.03
N ASP A 156 18.46 13.14 6.37
CA ASP A 156 17.10 12.90 6.83
C ASP A 156 16.18 12.59 5.64
N GLY A 157 15.77 11.33 5.52
CA GLY A 157 14.84 10.87 4.50
C GLY A 157 13.45 11.51 4.60
N TRP A 158 13.05 12.05 5.76
CA TRP A 158 11.77 12.75 5.92
C TRP A 158 11.75 14.10 5.22
N THR A 159 12.88 14.80 5.16
CA THR A 159 13.03 16.09 4.47
C THR A 159 13.41 15.94 3.00
N ALA A 160 13.66 14.71 2.53
CA ALA A 160 14.01 14.46 1.13
C ALA A 160 12.90 14.88 0.14
N PHE A 161 11.64 14.94 0.60
CA PHE A 161 10.51 15.44 -0.18
C PHE A 161 9.62 16.37 0.64
N GLU A 162 9.80 17.68 0.46
CA GLU A 162 8.93 18.69 1.03
C GLU A 162 7.87 19.13 0.04
N THR A 163 6.60 18.87 0.37
CA THR A 163 5.46 19.17 -0.50
C THR A 163 5.37 20.67 -0.83
N GLU A 164 5.72 21.55 0.12
CA GLU A 164 5.73 22.99 -0.07
C GLU A 164 6.77 23.44 -1.11
N GLN A 165 7.97 22.84 -1.10
CA GLN A 165 9.01 23.13 -2.08
C GLN A 165 8.58 22.71 -3.49
N GLU A 166 7.97 21.52 -3.63
CA GLU A 166 7.44 21.08 -4.92
C GLU A 166 6.29 21.95 -5.41
N TYR A 167 5.42 22.42 -4.51
CA TYR A 167 4.37 23.37 -4.86
C TYR A 167 4.92 24.74 -5.25
N ALA A 168 5.99 25.21 -4.62
CA ALA A 168 6.68 26.43 -5.03
C ALA A 168 7.28 26.29 -6.45
N LYS A 169 7.96 25.17 -6.73
CA LYS A 169 8.50 24.86 -8.07
C LYS A 169 7.38 24.81 -9.12
N LEU A 170 6.26 24.18 -8.81
CA LEU A 170 5.10 24.14 -9.70
C LEU A 170 4.50 25.54 -9.91
N THR A 171 4.30 26.32 -8.85
CA THR A 171 3.76 27.68 -8.92
C THR A 171 4.63 28.59 -9.79
N LEU A 172 5.95 28.47 -9.69
CA LEU A 172 6.89 29.19 -10.57
C LEU A 172 6.73 28.82 -12.04
N ARG A 173 6.32 27.58 -12.35
CA ARG A 173 6.07 27.10 -13.72
C ARG A 173 4.70 27.52 -14.26
N CYS A 174 3.73 27.84 -13.39
CA CYS A 174 2.33 28.00 -13.76
C CYS A 174 1.67 29.32 -13.28
N LYS A 175 2.48 30.37 -13.07
CA LYS A 175 2.18 31.64 -12.35
C LYS A 175 0.80 32.27 -12.57
N ASP A 176 0.19 32.13 -13.75
CA ASP A 176 -1.01 32.90 -14.09
C ASP A 176 -2.33 32.12 -13.92
N GLY A 177 -2.29 30.78 -13.89
CA GLY A 177 -3.49 29.94 -13.93
C GLY A 177 -3.86 29.21 -12.64
N TRP A 178 -2.93 29.12 -11.68
CA TRP A 178 -3.04 28.23 -10.53
C TRP A 178 -2.76 28.94 -9.22
N ARG A 179 -3.31 28.41 -8.12
CA ARG A 179 -3.05 28.86 -6.76
C ARG A 179 -2.91 27.68 -5.82
N ILE A 180 -2.19 27.88 -4.72
CA ILE A 180 -2.19 26.96 -3.59
C ILE A 180 -3.42 27.28 -2.73
N SER A 181 -4.20 26.26 -2.39
CA SER A 181 -5.35 26.33 -1.49
C SER A 181 -5.04 25.58 -0.19
N SER A 182 -5.48 26.15 0.92
CA SER A 182 -5.45 25.54 2.26
C SER A 182 -6.81 24.95 2.66
N VAL A 183 -7.71 24.74 1.69
CA VAL A 183 -9.07 24.23 1.93
C VAL A 183 -9.10 22.91 2.70
N ASN A 184 -8.03 22.10 2.58
CA ASN A 184 -7.91 20.81 3.22
C ASN A 184 -7.00 20.80 4.46
N LYS A 185 -6.69 21.97 5.03
CA LYS A 185 -5.93 22.09 6.28
C LYS A 185 -6.60 21.26 7.39
N GLY A 186 -5.82 20.50 8.14
CA GLY A 186 -6.31 19.54 9.12
C GLY A 186 -7.09 18.37 8.54
N PHE A 187 -6.95 18.10 7.22
CA PHE A 187 -7.59 16.99 6.51
C PHE A 187 -9.13 17.02 6.55
N GLN A 188 -9.72 18.21 6.71
CA GLN A 188 -11.15 18.39 6.99
C GLN A 188 -12.07 18.09 5.81
N VAL A 189 -11.60 18.30 4.58
CA VAL A 189 -12.41 18.15 3.35
C VAL A 189 -12.18 16.78 2.70
N CYS A 190 -10.93 16.32 2.68
CA CYS A 190 -10.52 15.03 2.16
C CYS A 190 -9.38 14.45 2.98
N SER A 191 -9.67 13.39 3.75
CA SER A 191 -8.70 12.76 4.64
C SER A 191 -7.55 12.04 3.93
N SER A 192 -7.63 11.89 2.61
CA SER A 192 -6.66 11.16 1.78
C SER A 192 -5.87 12.09 0.83
N TYR A 193 -6.07 13.39 0.94
CA TYR A 193 -5.31 14.42 0.23
C TYR A 193 -4.32 15.10 1.20
N PRO A 194 -3.26 15.73 0.68
CA PRO A 194 -2.41 16.62 1.48
C PRO A 194 -3.21 17.82 2.01
N GLU A 195 -2.70 18.49 3.04
CA GLU A 195 -3.35 19.66 3.65
C GLU A 195 -3.44 20.86 2.70
N MET A 196 -2.39 21.04 1.89
CA MET A 196 -2.33 22.04 0.84
C MET A 196 -2.50 21.38 -0.51
N VAL A 197 -3.23 22.03 -1.43
CA VAL A 197 -3.48 21.51 -2.78
C VAL A 197 -3.35 22.62 -3.82
N ILE A 198 -3.01 22.26 -5.06
CA ILE A 198 -2.96 23.24 -6.16
C ILE A 198 -4.24 23.14 -6.99
N VAL A 199 -4.89 24.28 -7.18
CA VAL A 199 -6.20 24.42 -7.84
C VAL A 199 -6.22 25.62 -8.80
N PRO A 200 -7.18 25.72 -9.73
CA PRO A 200 -7.25 26.87 -10.62
C PRO A 200 -7.46 28.17 -9.86
N LYS A 201 -6.76 29.24 -10.27
CA LYS A 201 -6.72 30.53 -9.57
C LYS A 201 -8.12 31.17 -9.40
N GLY A 202 -9.01 30.98 -10.38
CA GLY A 202 -10.37 31.53 -10.38
C GLY A 202 -11.41 30.72 -9.60
N ILE A 203 -11.04 29.58 -9.02
CA ILE A 203 -11.94 28.73 -8.24
C ILE A 203 -11.76 29.06 -6.76
N GLY A 204 -12.83 29.40 -6.05
CA GLY A 204 -12.84 29.62 -4.60
C GLY A 204 -12.87 28.32 -3.78
N ASP A 205 -12.46 28.40 -2.51
CA ASP A 205 -12.44 27.21 -1.62
C ASP A 205 -13.86 26.67 -1.31
N ASP A 206 -14.88 27.51 -1.41
CA ASP A 206 -16.29 27.15 -1.35
C ASP A 206 -16.70 26.16 -2.46
N TYR A 207 -16.28 26.42 -3.70
CA TYR A 207 -16.49 25.50 -4.83
C TYR A 207 -15.81 24.15 -4.59
N LEU A 208 -14.60 24.15 -4.04
CA LEU A 208 -13.84 22.93 -3.73
C LEU A 208 -14.56 22.10 -2.66
N ARG A 209 -15.06 22.73 -1.59
CA ARG A 209 -15.83 22.04 -0.54
C ARG A 209 -17.09 21.42 -1.09
N ILE A 210 -17.83 22.13 -1.96
CA ILE A 210 -19.05 21.59 -2.58
C ILE A 210 -18.71 20.44 -3.54
N SER A 211 -17.71 20.61 -4.40
CA SER A 211 -17.22 19.54 -5.29
C SER A 211 -16.78 18.29 -4.50
N ALA A 212 -16.14 18.46 -3.34
CA ALA A 212 -15.77 17.35 -2.48
C ALA A 212 -16.97 16.50 -2.04
N THR A 213 -18.13 17.11 -1.73
CA THR A 213 -19.35 16.36 -1.40
C THR A 213 -19.92 15.56 -2.57
N PHE A 214 -19.58 15.94 -3.79
CA PHE A 214 -19.97 15.26 -5.02
C PHE A 214 -18.95 14.23 -5.49
N ARG A 215 -17.77 14.15 -4.88
CA ARG A 215 -16.67 13.28 -5.32
C ARG A 215 -16.39 12.20 -4.29
N ASP A 216 -16.21 10.97 -4.75
CA ASP A 216 -15.99 9.83 -3.88
C ASP A 216 -14.76 10.03 -2.98
N GLY A 217 -14.92 9.76 -1.68
CA GLY A 217 -13.92 10.04 -0.66
C GLY A 217 -13.53 11.51 -0.48
N GLY A 218 -14.33 12.47 -0.95
CA GLY A 218 -14.03 13.90 -0.87
C GLY A 218 -12.93 14.35 -1.85
N ARG A 219 -12.52 13.50 -2.79
CA ARG A 219 -11.37 13.71 -3.67
C ARG A 219 -11.75 14.63 -4.83
N PHE A 220 -11.87 15.92 -4.56
CA PHE A 220 -12.15 16.95 -5.59
C PHE A 220 -10.99 17.10 -6.60
N PRO A 221 -11.22 17.72 -7.78
CA PRO A 221 -10.18 17.91 -8.79
C PRO A 221 -9.00 18.76 -8.30
N VAL A 222 -7.78 18.20 -8.38
CA VAL A 222 -6.53 18.88 -8.00
C VAL A 222 -5.43 18.66 -9.03
N LEU A 223 -4.53 19.64 -9.14
CA LEU A 223 -3.37 19.55 -10.04
C LEU A 223 -2.39 18.47 -9.59
N SER A 224 -1.97 17.63 -10.54
CA SER A 224 -0.94 16.60 -10.34
C SER A 224 0.33 16.91 -11.13
N PHE A 225 0.19 17.47 -12.33
CA PHE A 225 1.32 17.83 -13.18
C PHE A 225 0.93 18.99 -14.11
N TYR A 226 1.91 19.83 -14.45
CA TYR A 226 1.75 20.94 -15.38
C TYR A 226 2.93 20.98 -16.35
N HIS A 227 2.62 20.92 -17.65
CA HIS A 227 3.59 21.05 -18.71
C HIS A 227 3.70 22.52 -19.14
N LYS A 228 4.87 23.14 -18.90
CA LYS A 228 5.05 24.60 -19.08
C LYS A 228 4.89 25.04 -20.54
N GLU A 229 5.43 24.29 -21.48
CA GLU A 229 5.48 24.68 -22.90
C GLU A 229 4.11 24.61 -23.56
N THR A 230 3.39 23.50 -23.38
CA THR A 230 2.06 23.30 -23.98
C THR A 230 0.93 23.83 -23.10
N LYS A 231 1.23 24.23 -21.86
CA LYS A 231 0.26 24.61 -20.82
C LYS A 231 -0.77 23.51 -20.50
N SER A 232 -0.46 22.26 -20.86
CA SER A 232 -1.30 21.10 -20.55
C SER A 232 -1.16 20.73 -19.07
N CYS A 233 -2.22 20.24 -18.45
CA CYS A 233 -2.18 19.76 -17.08
C CYS A 233 -2.72 18.33 -16.93
N LEU A 234 -2.26 17.68 -15.87
CA LEU A 234 -2.79 16.42 -15.38
C LEU A 234 -3.55 16.70 -14.09
N ILE A 235 -4.83 16.34 -14.06
CA ILE A 235 -5.71 16.50 -12.91
C ILE A 235 -6.08 15.13 -12.39
N ARG A 236 -6.18 15.01 -11.07
CA ARG A 236 -6.66 13.78 -10.42
C ARG A 236 -7.83 14.10 -9.50
N CYS A 237 -8.76 13.17 -9.37
CA CYS A 237 -9.89 13.27 -8.45
C CYS A 237 -10.49 11.89 -8.17
N GLY A 238 -11.55 11.81 -7.36
CA GLY A 238 -12.40 10.64 -7.25
C GLY A 238 -13.54 10.65 -8.28
N GLN A 239 -14.16 9.49 -8.48
CA GLN A 239 -15.37 9.42 -9.31
C GLN A 239 -16.47 10.38 -8.79
N PRO A 240 -17.25 11.00 -9.68
CA PRO A 240 -18.40 11.79 -9.24
C PRO A 240 -19.50 10.87 -8.67
N LEU A 241 -20.31 11.38 -7.74
CA LEU A 241 -21.36 10.65 -7.02
C LEU A 241 -22.73 10.93 -7.64
N ILE A 242 -22.84 10.74 -8.95
CA ILE A 242 -24.03 10.98 -9.76
C ILE A 242 -25.23 10.16 -9.24
N GLY A 243 -25.02 8.89 -8.90
CA GLY A 243 -26.06 7.99 -8.41
C GLY A 243 -27.20 7.73 -9.43
N PRO A 244 -28.26 7.01 -9.02
CA PRO A 244 -29.33 6.59 -9.92
C PRO A 244 -30.22 7.74 -10.43
N VAL A 245 -30.27 8.86 -9.71
CA VAL A 245 -31.08 10.04 -10.06
C VAL A 245 -30.34 11.06 -10.93
N ASN A 246 -29.17 10.69 -11.46
CA ASN A 246 -28.36 11.54 -12.32
C ASN A 246 -28.01 12.92 -11.71
N ARG A 247 -27.55 12.91 -10.44
CA ARG A 247 -27.20 14.16 -9.74
C ARG A 247 -26.10 14.92 -10.48
N ARG A 248 -26.23 16.25 -10.48
CA ARG A 248 -25.25 17.17 -11.02
C ARG A 248 -24.76 18.11 -9.93
N CYS A 249 -23.52 18.59 -10.09
CA CYS A 249 -22.90 19.56 -9.20
C CYS A 249 -22.37 20.72 -10.03
N LYS A 250 -22.98 21.90 -9.88
CA LYS A 250 -22.64 23.08 -10.67
C LYS A 250 -21.22 23.55 -10.38
N GLU A 251 -20.80 23.44 -9.13
CA GLU A 251 -19.49 23.84 -8.66
C GLU A 251 -18.41 22.92 -9.23
N ASP A 252 -18.64 21.60 -9.22
CA ASP A 252 -17.75 20.62 -9.85
C ASP A 252 -17.64 20.86 -11.36
N GLU A 253 -18.77 21.08 -12.04
CA GLU A 253 -18.79 21.43 -13.46
C GLU A 253 -18.02 22.72 -13.76
N THR A 254 -18.11 23.71 -12.87
CA THR A 254 -17.41 25.00 -13.02
C THR A 254 -15.91 24.83 -12.87
N ILE A 255 -15.47 24.02 -11.91
CA ILE A 255 -14.06 23.63 -11.76
C ILE A 255 -13.57 22.98 -13.06
N LEU A 256 -14.30 21.97 -13.56
CA LEU A 256 -13.91 21.27 -14.79
C LEU A 256 -13.86 22.20 -16.01
N LYS A 257 -14.84 23.10 -16.15
CA LYS A 257 -14.85 24.09 -17.24
C LYS A 257 -13.68 25.07 -17.15
N SER A 258 -13.26 25.46 -15.94
CA SER A 258 -12.12 26.37 -15.75
C SER A 258 -10.78 25.78 -16.21
N LEU A 259 -10.70 24.44 -16.34
CA LEU A 259 -9.52 23.73 -16.80
C LEU A 259 -9.40 23.68 -18.33
N LEU A 260 -10.45 24.08 -19.05
CA LEU A 260 -10.52 24.01 -20.50
C LEU A 260 -10.29 25.40 -21.09
N SER A 261 -9.52 25.47 -22.18
CA SER A 261 -9.48 26.69 -22.99
C SER A 261 -10.64 26.68 -24.00
N SER A 262 -10.98 27.86 -24.53
CA SER A 262 -11.96 27.99 -25.63
C SER A 262 -11.59 27.18 -26.88
N THR A 263 -10.32 26.82 -27.02
CA THR A 263 -9.73 26.15 -28.20
C THR A 263 -9.30 24.70 -27.95
N SER A 264 -9.29 24.22 -26.70
CA SER A 264 -8.80 22.87 -26.35
C SER A 264 -9.88 22.03 -25.68
N LYS A 265 -9.92 20.75 -26.04
CA LYS A 265 -10.74 19.74 -25.35
C LYS A 265 -9.87 19.05 -24.31
N GLY A 266 -10.44 18.80 -23.14
CA GLY A 266 -9.85 17.91 -22.15
C GLY A 266 -10.32 16.47 -22.36
N VAL A 267 -9.56 15.54 -21.78
CA VAL A 267 -9.84 14.11 -21.78
C VAL A 267 -10.01 13.66 -20.35
N ILE A 268 -11.10 12.93 -20.09
CA ILE A 268 -11.28 12.22 -18.83
C ILE A 268 -10.79 10.78 -19.06
N VAL A 269 -10.07 10.20 -18.12
CA VAL A 269 -9.54 8.84 -18.21
C VAL A 269 -10.05 8.09 -17.00
N ASP A 270 -10.92 7.11 -17.23
CA ASP A 270 -11.41 6.20 -16.19
C ASP A 270 -10.59 4.92 -16.29
N THR A 271 -9.87 4.61 -15.22
CA THR A 271 -8.92 3.48 -15.20
C THR A 271 -9.61 2.13 -14.96
N ARG A 272 -10.93 2.10 -14.81
CA ARG A 272 -11.70 0.87 -14.60
C ARG A 272 -12.01 0.18 -15.92
N THR A 273 -12.27 -1.13 -15.85
CA THR A 273 -12.89 -1.82 -16.98
C THR A 273 -14.25 -1.21 -17.29
N ARG A 274 -14.68 -1.28 -18.55
CA ARG A 274 -16.00 -0.77 -18.97
C ARG A 274 -17.14 -1.34 -18.13
N ALA A 275 -17.09 -2.63 -17.78
CA ALA A 275 -18.09 -3.29 -16.95
C ALA A 275 -18.15 -2.72 -15.52
N LEU A 276 -16.99 -2.48 -14.90
CA LEU A 276 -16.93 -1.88 -13.56
C LEU A 276 -17.34 -0.41 -13.57
N ALA A 277 -16.97 0.35 -14.60
CA ALA A 277 -17.44 1.73 -14.79
C ALA A 277 -18.96 1.78 -14.99
N GLN A 278 -19.54 0.82 -15.71
CA GLN A 278 -20.99 0.70 -15.88
C GLN A 278 -21.70 0.26 -14.60
N SER A 279 -21.16 -0.67 -13.82
CA SER A 279 -21.75 -1.05 -12.51
C SER A 279 -21.67 0.11 -11.52
N ALA A 280 -20.57 0.85 -11.54
CA ALA A 280 -20.42 2.09 -10.80
C ALA A 280 -21.37 3.20 -11.28
N LYS A 281 -22.12 3.06 -12.39
CA LYS A 281 -23.23 3.98 -12.74
C LYS A 281 -24.28 4.09 -11.65
N SER A 282 -24.55 2.99 -10.96
CA SER A 282 -25.42 2.98 -9.76
C SER A 282 -24.89 3.88 -8.63
N ARG A 283 -23.60 4.24 -8.68
CA ARG A 283 -22.91 5.14 -7.76
C ARG A 283 -22.29 6.41 -8.40
N GLY A 284 -22.25 6.61 -9.73
CA GLY A 284 -21.38 7.69 -10.22
C GLY A 284 -21.02 8.05 -11.67
N VAL A 285 -21.25 7.32 -12.78
CA VAL A 285 -20.72 7.80 -14.11
C VAL A 285 -21.66 7.60 -15.30
N HIS A 286 -22.29 8.67 -15.83
CA HIS A 286 -22.93 8.62 -17.14
C HIS A 286 -21.99 9.01 -18.28
N HIS A 287 -22.05 8.20 -19.35
CA HIS A 287 -21.53 8.48 -20.69
C HIS A 287 -22.60 9.23 -21.50
N ASP A 288 -22.11 10.13 -22.33
CA ASP A 288 -22.80 10.96 -23.33
C ASP A 288 -23.43 12.29 -22.90
N SER A 289 -22.86 13.35 -23.49
CA SER A 289 -23.54 14.50 -24.11
C SER A 289 -23.81 15.79 -23.33
N ASN A 290 -23.14 16.10 -22.21
CA ASN A 290 -23.30 17.47 -21.62
C ASN A 290 -22.02 18.19 -21.17
N TYR A 291 -20.88 17.49 -21.16
CA TYR A 291 -19.58 18.16 -21.23
C TYR A 291 -19.18 18.12 -22.70
N LYS A 292 -18.79 19.26 -23.30
CA LYS A 292 -18.05 19.26 -24.59
C LYS A 292 -16.61 18.71 -24.39
N LEU A 293 -16.49 17.59 -23.68
CA LEU A 293 -15.27 16.84 -23.41
C LEU A 293 -15.42 15.50 -24.12
N ASN A 294 -14.89 15.44 -25.34
CA ASN A 294 -14.86 14.19 -26.08
C ASN A 294 -13.66 13.38 -25.61
N PHE A 295 -13.89 12.07 -25.47
CA PHE A 295 -12.98 10.98 -25.15
C PHE A 295 -12.84 10.66 -23.65
N LEU A 296 -13.43 9.50 -23.29
CA LEU A 296 -13.08 8.71 -22.12
C LEU A 296 -12.23 7.54 -22.62
N PHE A 297 -10.95 7.48 -22.26
CA PHE A 297 -10.15 6.27 -22.45
C PHE A 297 -10.32 5.38 -21.22
N PHE A 298 -10.76 4.13 -21.46
CA PHE A 298 -10.63 3.06 -20.48
C PHE A 298 -9.21 2.53 -20.59
N VAL A 299 -8.35 2.84 -19.62
CA VAL A 299 -7.00 2.29 -19.56
C VAL A 299 -7.05 1.07 -18.66
N ASP A 300 -7.22 -0.10 -19.26
CA ASP A 300 -6.73 -1.33 -18.64
C ASP A 300 -5.21 -1.14 -18.50
N VAL A 301 -4.71 -1.14 -17.27
CA VAL A 301 -3.30 -0.83 -16.99
C VAL A 301 -2.39 -1.91 -17.59
N LEU A 302 -1.95 -1.66 -18.83
CA LEU A 302 -0.64 -2.01 -19.35
C LEU A 302 -0.07 -0.71 -19.93
N LEU A 303 0.89 -0.11 -19.21
CA LEU A 303 1.64 1.08 -19.66
C LEU A 303 2.34 0.78 -20.98
N LEU A 304 1.89 1.38 -22.09
CA LEU A 304 2.71 1.55 -23.29
C LEU A 304 2.48 2.93 -23.92
N TYR A 305 3.60 3.61 -24.08
CA TYR A 305 3.82 4.80 -24.90
C TYR A 305 3.08 4.73 -26.24
N ASN A 306 2.29 5.77 -26.56
CA ASN A 306 2.25 6.32 -27.92
C ASN A 306 1.67 7.74 -27.97
N SER A 307 2.57 8.70 -28.17
CA SER A 307 2.55 9.79 -29.16
C SER A 307 1.28 10.63 -29.37
N ASN A 308 1.46 11.96 -29.20
CA ASN A 308 0.62 13.10 -29.64
C ASN A 308 -0.70 13.38 -28.91
N VAL A 309 -0.65 13.80 -27.64
CA VAL A 309 -1.79 14.42 -26.96
C VAL A 309 -1.40 15.77 -26.35
N SER A 310 -1.85 16.86 -26.98
CA SER A 310 -1.62 18.25 -26.56
C SER A 310 -2.61 18.76 -25.50
N SER A 311 -3.33 17.86 -24.81
CA SER A 311 -4.54 18.20 -24.06
C SER A 311 -4.51 17.76 -22.60
N LEU A 312 -5.33 18.44 -21.78
CA LEU A 312 -5.63 18.11 -20.38
C LEU A 312 -6.00 16.64 -20.20
N ILE A 313 -5.33 15.94 -19.30
CA ILE A 313 -5.66 14.56 -18.91
C ILE A 313 -6.20 14.61 -17.48
N MET A 314 -7.38 14.04 -17.26
CA MET A 314 -7.97 13.90 -15.93
C MET A 314 -8.09 12.42 -15.59
N ILE A 315 -7.35 11.95 -14.60
CA ILE A 315 -7.40 10.55 -14.17
C ILE A 315 -8.43 10.41 -13.04
N LEU A 316 -9.46 9.60 -13.28
CA LEU A 316 -10.48 9.17 -12.31
C LEU A 316 -10.05 7.90 -11.57
#